data_AF-A0A9D7FU62-F1
#
_entry.id   AF-A0A9D7FU62-F1
#
_cell.length_a   1.000
_cell.length_b   1.000
_cell.length_c   1.000
_cell.angle_alpha   90.00
_cell.angle_beta   90.00
_cell.angle_gamma   90.00
#
_symmetry.space_group_name_H-M   'P 1'
#
loop_
_entity.id
_entity.type
_entity.pdbx_description
1 polymer ?
#
loop_
_entity_poly.entity_id
_entity_poly.type
_entity_poly.pdbx_seq_one_letter_code
_entity_poly.pdbx_strand_id
1 'polypeptide(L)' 'MRVGILMGGPSAEREVSLASGCNLVELLDRTRYEVHPIEIGRDRKWYLHHIDSPLLTQAGRIGREIEADQPYTTLGR' A
#
# COMPACT_ATOMS: atom_id res chain seq x y z
N MET A 1 -6.67 14.77 -5.58
CA MET A 1 -5.22 14.75 -5.26
C MET A 1 -4.80 13.31 -5.07
N ARG A 2 -3.58 12.92 -5.48
CA ARG A 2 -3.12 11.53 -5.36
C ARG A 2 -2.29 11.35 -4.09
N VAL A 3 -2.52 10.27 -3.36
CA VAL A 3 -1.88 9.99 -2.08
C VAL A 3 -1.38 8.56 -2.07
N GLY A 4 -0.07 8.37 -1.93
CA GLY A 4 0.52 7.06 -1.66
C GLY A 4 0.64 6.81 -0.16
N ILE A 5 0.21 5.64 0.31
CA ILE A 5 0.40 5.22 1.71
C ILE A 5 1.42 4.10 1.74
N LEU A 6 2.54 4.32 2.42
CA LEU A 6 3.64 3.37 2.54
C LEU A 6 3.53 2.57 3.85
N MET A 7 3.64 1.25 3.77
CA MET A 7 3.39 0.36 4.89
C MET A 7 4.30 -0.87 4.89
N GLY A 8 4.49 -1.49 6.05
CA GLY A 8 5.17 -2.77 6.22
C GLY A 8 6.69 -2.63 6.40
N GLY A 9 7.46 -3.15 5.45
CA GLY A 9 8.92 -3.20 5.47
C GLY A 9 9.52 -4.45 6.12
N PRO A 10 10.85 -4.66 5.98
CA PRO A 10 11.60 -5.76 6.59
C PRO A 10 11.99 -5.44 8.05
N SER A 11 11.01 -5.05 8.88
CA SER A 11 11.20 -4.69 10.29
C SER A 11 10.47 -5.65 11.23
N ALA A 12 10.81 -5.60 12.52
CA ALA A 12 10.02 -6.21 13.59
C ALA A 12 8.71 -5.45 13.86
N GLU A 13 8.61 -4.18 13.46
CA GLU A 13 7.40 -3.35 13.57
C GLU A 13 6.47 -3.46 12.35
N ARG A 14 6.75 -4.39 11.45
CA ARG A 14 6.03 -4.54 10.18
C ARG A 14 4.52 -4.63 10.39
N GLU A 15 4.07 -5.47 11.31
CA GLU A 15 2.67 -5.73 11.59
C GLU A 15 1.97 -4.44 12.09
N VAL A 16 2.68 -3.63 12.87
CA VAL A 16 2.20 -2.32 13.34
C VAL A 16 2.06 -1.35 12.17
N SER A 17 3.08 -1.25 11.30
CA SER A 17 3.05 -0.39 10.12
C SER A 17 1.93 -0.74 9.14
N LEU A 18 1.69 -2.03 8.92
CA LEU A 18 0.58 -2.51 8.08
C LEU A 18 -0.78 -2.13 8.69
N ALA A 19 -0.97 -2.37 9.98
CA ALA A 19 -2.23 -2.04 10.66
C ALA A 19 -2.52 -0.53 10.62
N SER A 20 -1.52 0.32 10.91
CA SER A 20 -1.66 1.76 10.86
C SER A 20 -2.01 2.26 9.46
N GLY A 21 -1.34 1.76 8.43
CA GLY A 21 -1.60 2.21 7.06
C GLY A 21 -2.93 1.72 6.51
N CYS A 22 -3.38 0.50 6.84
CA CYS A 22 -4.72 0.02 6.48
C CYS A 22 -5.80 0.93 7.07
N ASN A 23 -5.65 1.32 8.34
CA ASN A 23 -6.56 2.25 9.00
C ASN A 23 -6.61 3.62 8.29
N LEU A 24 -5.46 4.13 7.83
CA LEU A 24 -5.43 5.37 7.04
C LEU A 24 -6.15 5.22 5.69
N VAL A 25 -6.01 4.08 5.01
CA VAL A 25 -6.71 3.81 3.74
C VAL A 25 -8.23 3.80 3.94
N GLU A 26 -8.71 3.26 5.07
CA GLU A 26 -10.14 3.23 5.41
C GLU A 26 -10.69 4.60 5.79
N LEU A 27 -9.91 5.43 6.49
CA LEU A 27 -10.35 6.72 7.02
C LEU A 27 -10.23 7.88 6.04
N LEU A 28 -9.42 7.76 4.97
CA LEU A 28 -9.26 8.85 4.00
C LEU A 28 -10.52 9.04 3.14
N ASP A 29 -10.88 10.31 2.93
CA ASP A 29 -11.97 10.71 2.06
C ASP A 29 -11.64 10.42 0.58
N ARG A 30 -12.25 9.35 0.07
CA ARG A 30 -12.07 8.85 -1.31
C ARG A 30 -12.65 9.78 -2.38
N THR A 31 -13.50 10.75 -2.01
CA THR A 31 -14.01 11.76 -2.95
C THR A 31 -12.96 12.83 -3.24
N ARG A 32 -12.01 13.01 -2.33
CA ARG A 32 -10.94 14.02 -2.42
C ARG A 32 -9.60 13.40 -2.84
N TYR A 33 -9.37 12.16 -2.44
CA TYR A 33 -8.08 11.48 -2.60
C TYR A 33 -8.21 10.19 -3.41
N GLU A 34 -7.36 10.09 -4.43
CA GLU A 34 -7.04 8.83 -5.11
C GLU A 34 -5.92 8.18 -4.29
N VAL A 35 -6.28 7.19 -3.47
CA VAL A 35 -5.37 6.56 -2.50
C VAL A 35 -4.75 5.31 -3.10
N HIS A 36 -3.43 5.22 -3.03
CA HIS A 36 -2.64 4.08 -3.49
C HIS A 36 -1.91 3.44 -2.30
N PRO A 37 -2.42 2.34 -1.73
CA PRO A 37 -1.71 1.60 -0.70
C PRO A 37 -0.51 0.85 -1.29
N ILE A 38 0.66 1.07 -0.71
CA ILE A 38 1.95 0.51 -1.15
C ILE A 38 2.59 -0.21 0.03
N GLU A 39 2.76 -1.51 -0.11
CA GLU A 39 3.43 -2.34 0.88
C GLU A 39 4.89 -2.58 0.48
N ILE A 40 5.80 -2.43 1.44
CA ILE A 40 7.17 -2.92 1.31
C ILE A 40 7.21 -4.31 1.94
N GLY A 41 7.57 -5.33 1.17
CA GLY A 41 7.67 -6.72 1.64
C GLY A 41 8.89 -6.97 2.53
N ARG A 42 8.91 -8.12 3.20
CA ARG A 42 10.11 -8.59 3.93
C ARG A 42 11.28 -8.89 2.97
N ASP A 43 10.97 -9.20 1.72
CA ASP A 43 11.90 -9.35 0.61
C ASP A 43 12.35 -8.02 0.00
N ARG A 44 11.98 -6.87 0.59
CA ARG A 44 12.29 -5.51 0.12
C ARG A 44 11.68 -5.17 -1.24
N LYS A 45 10.79 -6.00 -1.75
CA LYS A 45 9.99 -5.72 -2.94
C LYS A 45 8.82 -4.82 -2.58
N TRP A 46 8.33 -4.09 -3.57
CA TRP A 46 7.25 -3.13 -3.40
C TRP A 46 6.00 -3.70 -4.04
N TYR A 47 4.87 -3.60 -3.35
CA TYR A 47 3.61 -4.17 -3.78
C TYR A 47 2.52 -3.11 -3.74
N LEU A 48 1.92 -2.83 -4.89
CA LEU A 48 0.78 -1.95 -5.01
C LEU A 48 -0.51 -2.74 -4.78
N HIS A 49 -1.33 -2.27 -3.84
CA HIS A 49 -2.63 -2.87 -3.56
C HIS A 49 -3.76 -2.06 -4.18
N HIS A 50 -4.85 -2.74 -4.55
CA HIS A 50 -6.09 -2.06 -4.87
C HIS A 50 -6.77 -1.60 -3.57
N ILE A 51 -7.33 -0.39 -3.55
CA ILE A 51 -7.97 0.18 -2.36
C ILE A 51 -9.13 -0.67 -1.85
N ASP A 52 -9.86 -1.32 -2.75
CA ASP A 52 -10.97 -2.23 -2.43
C ASP A 52 -10.53 -3.70 -2.33
N SER A 53 -9.23 -3.98 -2.30
CA SER A 53 -8.75 -5.34 -2.14
C SER A 53 -9.14 -5.85 -0.74
N PRO A 54 -9.90 -6.96 -0.63
CA PRO A 54 -10.21 -7.55 0.67
C PRO A 54 -8.96 -8.09 1.39
N LEU A 55 -7.83 -8.11 0.69
CA LEU A 55 -6.55 -8.66 1.13
C LEU A 55 -5.60 -7.56 1.61
N LEU A 56 -6.02 -6.29 1.57
CA LEU A 56 -5.25 -5.18 2.13
C LEU A 56 -4.95 -5.40 3.62
N THR A 57 -5.88 -6.02 4.35
CA THR A 57 -5.73 -6.41 5.76
C THR A 57 -4.97 -7.73 5.94
N GLN A 58 -4.80 -8.52 4.88
CA GLN A 58 -4.13 -9.81 4.91
C GLN A 58 -2.68 -9.62 4.48
N ALA A 59 -1.83 -9.32 5.46
CA ALA A 59 -0.39 -9.11 5.35
C ALA A 59 0.33 -10.26 4.61
N GLY A 60 0.32 -10.24 3.27
CA GLY A 60 0.88 -11.34 2.51
C GLY A 60 0.55 -11.34 1.02
N ARG A 61 1.38 -10.66 0.24
CA ARG A 61 1.71 -10.96 -1.17
C ARG A 61 0.57 -10.93 -2.22
N ILE A 62 -0.52 -10.21 -1.98
CA ILE A 62 -1.61 -10.08 -2.98
C ILE A 62 -1.75 -8.64 -3.50
N GLY A 63 -0.61 -7.96 -3.61
CA GLY A 63 -0.45 -6.72 -4.36
C GLY A 63 0.36 -6.97 -5.62
N ARG A 64 0.19 -6.13 -6.64
CA ARG A 64 1.00 -6.15 -7.86
C ARG A 64 2.42 -5.68 -7.49
N GLU A 65 3.43 -6.51 -7.73
CA GLU A 65 4.82 -6.09 -7.56
C GLU A 65 5.11 -4.88 -8.48
N ILE A 66 5.80 -3.87 -7.95
CA ILE A 66 6.20 -2.65 -8.66
C ILE A 66 7.68 -2.37 -8.40
N GLU A 67 8.32 -1.65 -9.33
CA GLU A 67 9.68 -1.14 -9.11
C GLU A 67 9.63 0.10 -8.19
N ALA A 68 10.66 0.29 -7.37
CA ALA A 68 10.70 1.41 -6.41
C ALA A 68 10.77 2.79 -7.09
N ASP A 69 11.38 2.86 -8.27
CA ASP A 69 11.50 4.05 -9.11
C ASP A 69 10.40 4.13 -10.19
N GLN A 70 9.44 3.21 -10.15
CA GLN A 70 8.34 3.18 -11.10
C GLN A 70 7.57 4.52 -11.04
N PRO A 71 7.42 5.25 -12.17
CA PRO A 71 6.73 6.52 -12.17
C PRO A 71 5.30 6.35 -11.66
N TYR A 72 4.87 7.21 -10.74
CA TYR A 72 3.54 7.13 -10.14
C TYR A 72 2.39 7.16 -11.18
N THR A 73 2.62 7.76 -12.35
CA THR A 73 1.67 7.77 -13.47
C THR A 73 1.31 6.37 -13.97
N THR A 74 2.16 5.38 -13.71
CA THR A 74 1.97 3.97 -14.10
C THR A 74 1.34 3.12 -12.99
N LEU A 75 1.08 3.72 -11.81
CA LEU A 75 0.42 3.07 -10.69
C LEU A 75 -1.12 3.10 -10.81
N GLY A 76 -1.69 3.70 -11.87
CA GLY A 76 -3.14 3.79 -12.08
C GLY A 76 -3.61 3.66 -13.54
N ARG A 77 -4.18 2.49 -13.86
CA ARG A 77 -5.52 2.26 -14.43
C ARG A 77 -6.07 0.98 -13.81
#